data_AF-A0A838SLK0-F1
#
_entry.id   AF-A0A838SLK0-F1
#
_cell.length_a   1.000
_cell.length_b   1.000
_cell.length_c   1.000
_cell.angle_alpha   90.00
_cell.angle_beta   90.00
_cell.angle_gamma   90.00
#
_symmetry.space_group_name_H-M   'P 1'
#
loop_
_entity.id
_entity.type
_entity.pdbx_description
1 polymer ?
#
loop_
_entity_poly.entity_id
_entity_poly.type
_entity_poly.pdbx_seq_one_letter_code
_entity_poly.pdbx_strand_id
1 'polypeptide(L)'
;MTVDKISVSFEAELGGAVRAAATQAGEPLSSWLADAAASKLRAQELAAYLAGWEAQHGPLTAEDIARAEQELGLPTRDNVA
;
A
#
# COMPACT_ATOMS: atom_id res chain seq x y z
N MET A 1 6.74 24.61 6.34
CA MET A 1 7.02 23.17 6.49
C MET A 1 8.51 23.00 6.65
N THR A 2 8.96 22.28 7.67
CA THR A 2 10.37 21.90 7.81
C THR A 2 10.60 20.68 6.95
N VAL A 3 11.54 20.75 6.01
CA VAL A 3 11.90 19.63 5.14
C VAL A 3 13.06 18.88 5.79
N ASP A 4 12.86 17.60 6.10
CA ASP A 4 13.94 16.71 6.51
C ASP A 4 14.57 16.08 5.26
N LYS A 5 15.86 16.35 5.03
CA LYS A 5 16.56 15.93 3.80
C LYS A 5 17.32 14.63 4.03
N ILE A 6 16.88 13.58 3.36
CA ILE A 6 17.47 12.24 3.46
C ILE A 6 18.31 11.96 2.20
N SER A 7 19.49 11.35 2.39
CA SER A 7 20.31 10.81 1.31
C SER A 7 20.26 9.29 1.35
N VAL A 8 19.93 8.66 0.22
CA VAL A 8 19.80 7.21 0.08
C VAL A 8 20.56 6.70 -1.13
N SER A 9 21.20 5.55 -0.98
CA SER A 9 21.89 4.84 -2.07
C SER A 9 21.00 3.70 -2.57
N PHE A 10 20.99 3.51 -3.88
CA PHE A 10 20.30 2.40 -4.54
C PHE A 10 21.28 1.62 -5.40
N GLU A 11 21.00 0.34 -5.60
CA GLU A 11 21.55 -0.40 -6.72
C GLU A 11 21.24 0.34 -8.03
N ALA A 12 22.19 0.33 -8.98
CA ALA A 12 22.10 1.14 -10.19
C ALA A 12 20.81 0.88 -10.98
N GLU A 13 20.47 -0.40 -11.17
CA GLU A 13 19.26 -0.82 -11.88
C GLU A 13 17.98 -0.33 -11.18
N LEU A 14 17.94 -0.43 -9.84
CA LEU A 14 16.80 0.05 -9.05
C LEU A 14 16.68 1.58 -9.15
N GLY A 15 17.80 2.29 -9.06
CA GLY A 15 17.82 3.76 -9.22
C GLY A 15 17.30 4.18 -10.60
N GLY A 16 17.65 3.45 -11.66
CA GLY A 16 17.10 3.65 -13.00
C GLY A 16 15.59 3.40 -13.07
N ALA A 17 15.13 2.28 -12.53
CA ALA A 17 13.71 1.92 -12.51
C ALA A 17 12.85 2.93 -11.75
N VAL A 18 13.31 3.40 -10.59
CA VAL A 18 12.60 4.41 -9.79
C VAL A 18 12.45 5.72 -10.55
N ARG A 19 13.50 6.19 -11.25
CA ARG A 19 13.42 7.41 -12.07
C ARG A 19 12.46 7.25 -13.24
N ALA A 20 12.48 6.10 -13.90
CA ALA A 20 11.56 5.80 -14.99
C ALA A 20 10.10 5.75 -14.49
N ALA A 21 9.85 5.18 -13.31
CA ALA A 21 8.52 5.15 -12.70
C ALA A 21 8.00 6.55 -12.34
N ALA A 22 8.83 7.39 -11.71
CA ALA A 22 8.48 8.78 -11.42
C ALA A 22 8.17 9.58 -12.69
N THR A 23 8.94 9.37 -13.75
CA THR A 23 8.72 10.02 -15.06
C THR A 23 7.40 9.58 -15.69
N GLN A 24 7.10 8.28 -15.66
CA GLN A 24 5.83 7.74 -16.17
C GLN A 24 4.62 8.25 -15.38
N ALA A 25 4.77 8.45 -14.07
CA ALA A 25 3.76 9.05 -13.21
C ALA A 25 3.61 10.58 -13.42
N GLY A 26 4.54 11.23 -14.12
CA GLY A 26 4.56 12.69 -14.29
C GLY A 26 4.95 13.45 -13.02
N GLU A 27 5.66 12.80 -12.09
CA GLU A 27 5.97 13.34 -10.77
C GLU A 27 7.49 13.57 -10.58
N PRO A 28 7.91 14.58 -9.79
CA PRO A 28 9.29 14.68 -9.34
C PRO A 28 9.70 13.46 -8.54
N LEU A 29 10.93 12.97 -8.75
CA LEU A 29 11.48 11.78 -8.08
C LEU A 29 11.29 11.80 -6.55
N SER A 30 11.48 12.96 -5.90
CA SER A 30 11.32 13.10 -4.46
C SER A 30 9.87 12.95 -4.00
N SER A 31 8.90 13.43 -4.80
CA SER A 31 7.47 13.28 -4.49
C SER A 31 7.08 11.81 -4.62
N TRP A 32 7.44 11.20 -5.75
CA TRP A 32 7.16 9.79 -6.02
C TRP A 32 7.73 8.87 -4.92
N LEU A 33 8.97 9.14 -4.47
CA LEU A 33 9.59 8.40 -3.37
C LEU A 33 8.90 8.65 -2.02
N ALA A 34 8.48 9.89 -1.74
CA ALA A 34 7.75 10.20 -0.52
C ALA A 34 6.40 9.46 -0.48
N ASP A 35 5.68 9.44 -1.60
CA ASP A 35 4.39 8.74 -1.71
C ASP A 35 4.56 7.23 -1.62
N ALA A 36 5.59 6.67 -2.26
CA ALA A 36 5.94 5.26 -2.13
C ALA A 36 6.28 4.88 -0.68
N ALA A 37 7.08 5.71 0.02
CA ALA A 37 7.41 5.51 1.42
C ALA A 37 6.16 5.57 2.31
N ALA A 38 5.32 6.59 2.13
CA ALA A 38 4.07 6.74 2.87
C ALA A 38 3.11 5.57 2.63
N SER A 39 3.00 5.09 1.39
CA SER A 39 2.17 3.92 1.04
C SER A 39 2.68 2.66 1.75
N LYS A 40 4.00 2.44 1.77
CA LYS A 40 4.60 1.29 2.46
C LYS A 40 4.36 1.34 3.97
N LEU A 41 4.55 2.50 4.60
CA LEU A 41 4.32 2.67 6.03
C LEU A 41 2.85 2.44 6.41
N ARG A 42 1.91 3.03 5.66
CA ARG A 42 0.47 2.80 5.87
C ARG A 42 0.09 1.33 5.75
N ALA A 43 0.66 0.61 4.78
CA ALA A 43 0.41 -0.83 4.62
C ALA A 43 0.95 -1.65 5.80
N GLN A 44 2.13 -1.29 6.32
CA GLN A 44 2.71 -1.94 7.50
C GLN A 44 1.89 -1.69 8.76
N GLU A 45 1.44 -0.46 8.99
CA GLU A 45 0.59 -0.09 10.12
C GLU A 45 -0.77 -0.81 10.04
N LEU A 46 -1.37 -0.85 8.85
CA LEU A 46 -2.62 -1.57 8.61
C LEU A 46 -2.45 -3.07 8.89
N ALA A 47 -1.37 -3.69 8.42
CA ALA A 47 -1.11 -5.10 8.68
C ALA A 47 -0.96 -5.38 10.18
N ALA A 48 -0.24 -4.52 10.90
CA ALA A 48 -0.08 -4.65 12.35
C ALA A 48 -1.42 -4.49 13.09
N TYR A 49 -2.25 -3.53 12.66
CA TYR A 49 -3.58 -3.32 13.21
C TYR A 49 -4.48 -4.55 12.99
N LEU A 50 -4.52 -5.06 11.75
CA LEU A 50 -5.32 -6.23 11.40
C LEU A 50 -4.90 -7.45 12.21
N ALA A 51 -3.61 -7.72 12.36
CA ALA A 51 -3.12 -8.82 13.19
C ALA A 51 -3.61 -8.72 14.65
N GLY A 52 -3.61 -7.51 15.23
CA GLY A 52 -4.13 -7.28 16.58
C GLY A 52 -5.66 -7.43 16.69
N TRP A 53 -6.38 -7.07 15.63
CA TRP A 53 -7.82 -7.24 15.55
C TRP A 53 -8.21 -8.72 15.41
N GLU A 54 -7.53 -9.46 14.53
CA GLU A 54 -7.77 -10.90 14.28
C GLU A 54 -7.44 -11.75 15.50
N ALA A 55 -6.43 -11.37 16.29
CA ALA A 55 -6.14 -12.04 17.55
C ALA A 55 -7.30 -11.94 18.56
N GLN A 56 -8.14 -10.91 18.46
CA GLN A 56 -9.28 -10.68 19.35
C GLN A 56 -10.60 -11.24 18.81
N HIS A 57 -10.79 -11.21 17.48
CA HIS A 57 -12.09 -11.50 16.84
C HIS A 57 -12.07 -12.75 15.95
N GLY A 58 -10.88 -13.34 15.72
CA GLY A 58 -10.66 -14.31 14.65
C GLY A 58 -10.41 -13.64 13.30
N PRO A 59 -9.86 -14.38 12.32
CA PRO A 59 -9.64 -13.86 10.97
C PRO A 59 -10.95 -13.55 10.25
N LEU A 60 -10.95 -12.52 9.39
CA LEU A 60 -12.08 -12.28 8.48
C LEU A 60 -12.11 -13.40 7.43
N THR A 61 -13.21 -14.15 7.39
CA THR A 61 -13.37 -15.25 6.42
C THR A 61 -13.90 -14.74 5.09
N ALA A 62 -13.76 -15.55 4.04
CA ALA A 62 -14.37 -15.25 2.74
C ALA A 62 -15.91 -15.10 2.84
N GLU A 63 -16.55 -15.83 3.74
CA GLU A 63 -17.99 -15.70 4.02
C GLU A 63 -18.33 -14.35 4.66
N ASP A 64 -17.50 -13.87 5.58
CA ASP A 64 -17.67 -12.55 6.20
C ASP A 64 -17.53 -11.42 5.17
N ILE A 65 -16.55 -11.54 4.26
CA ILE A 65 -16.36 -10.58 3.16
C ILE A 65 -17.55 -10.63 2.19
N ALA A 66 -17.99 -11.82 1.77
CA ALA A 66 -19.12 -11.96 0.85
C ALA A 66 -20.42 -11.39 1.45
N ARG A 67 -20.67 -11.62 2.74
CA ARG A 67 -21.80 -11.03 3.46
C ARG A 67 -21.70 -9.50 3.48
N ALA A 68 -20.52 -8.95 3.80
CA ALA A 68 -20.31 -7.50 3.81
C ALA A 68 -20.50 -6.87 2.42
N GLU A 69 -20.03 -7.51 1.34
CA GLU A 69 -20.23 -7.04 -0.03
C GLU A 69 -21.72 -7.00 -0.41
N GLN A 70 -22.49 -8.04 -0.02
CA GLN A 70 -23.95 -8.08 -0.22
C GLN A 70 -24.65 -6.94 0.53
N GLU A 71 -24.31 -6.71 1.80
CA GLU A 71 -24.91 -5.65 2.62
C GLU A 71 -24.56 -4.24 2.08
N LEU A 72 -23.36 -4.05 1.55
CA LEU A 72 -22.89 -2.79 0.97
C LEU A 72 -23.36 -2.57 -0.48
N GLY A 73 -24.00 -3.56 -1.10
CA GLY A 73 -24.40 -3.50 -2.50
C GLY A 73 -23.21 -3.44 -3.47
N LEU A 74 -22.04 -3.95 -3.06
CA LEU A 74 -20.86 -4.01 -3.91
C LEU A 74 -20.94 -5.23 -4.83
N PRO A 75 -20.43 -5.14 -6.08
CA PRO A 75 -20.30 -6.31 -6.92
C PRO A 75 -19.36 -7.31 -6.24
N THR A 76 -19.84 -8.54 -6.02
CA THR A 76 -19.01 -9.61 -5.48
C THR A 76 -17.78 -9.74 -6.36
N ARG A 77 -16.59 -9.62 -5.75
CA ARG A 77 -15.35 -9.80 -6.50
C ARG A 77 -15.22 -11.28 -6.84
N ASP A 78 -15.69 -11.66 -8.03
CA ASP A 78 -15.41 -12.98 -8.59
C ASP A 78 -13.89 -13.14 -8.67
N ASN A 79 -13.41 -14.13 -7.92
CA ASN A 79 -12.04 -14.58 -7.76
C ASN A 79 -11.21 -14.42 -9.06
N VAL A 80 -10.34 -13.41 -9.12
CA VAL A 80 -9.31 -13.32 -10.17
C VAL A 80 -8.25 -14.37 -9.86
N ALA A 81 -8.31 -15.46 -10.63
CA ALA A 81 -7.38 -16.57 -10.64
C ALA A 81 -5.93 -16.15 -10.98
#